data_AF-A0A1M6KUR7-F1
#
_entry.id   AF-A0A1M6KUR7-F1
#
_cell.length_a   1.000
_cell.length_b   1.000
_cell.length_c   1.000
_cell.angle_alpha   90.00
_cell.angle_beta   90.00
_cell.angle_gamma   90.00
#
_symmetry.space_group_name_H-M   'P 1'
#
loop_
_entity.id
_entity.type
_entity.pdbx_description
1 polymer ?
#
loop_
_entity_poly.entity_id
_entity_poly.type
_entity_poly.pdbx_seq_one_letter_code
_entity_poly.pdbx_strand_id
1 'polypeptide(L)' 'MGKASTRAQNKYIAKAYDRINLIVIKGKKGEIRAHAEAQGESMNAFINRAIEEAMKRDEEGG' A
#
# COMPACT_ATOMS: atom_id res chain seq x y z
N MET A 1 -26.97 -8.70 13.36
CA MET A 1 -26.35 -8.47 12.03
C MET A 1 -24.83 -8.49 12.19
N GLY A 2 -24.05 -9.24 11.38
CA GLY A 2 -22.62 -8.91 11.19
C GLY A 2 -21.51 -9.95 11.48
N LYS A 3 -21.79 -11.23 11.75
CA LYS A 3 -20.69 -12.23 11.99
C LYS A 3 -20.30 -13.04 10.75
N ALA A 4 -21.24 -13.35 9.86
CA ALA A 4 -20.96 -14.18 8.68
C ALA A 4 -20.32 -13.39 7.53
N SER A 5 -20.85 -12.20 7.22
CA SER A 5 -20.33 -11.32 6.16
C SER A 5 -18.87 -10.90 6.43
N THR A 6 -18.56 -10.51 7.67
CA THR A 6 -17.21 -10.13 8.11
C THR A 6 -16.21 -11.28 7.98
N ARG A 7 -16.62 -12.53 8.28
CA ARG A 7 -15.75 -13.72 8.12
C ARG A 7 -15.46 -14.01 6.65
N ALA A 8 -16.47 -13.96 5.79
CA ALA A 8 -16.30 -14.17 4.36
C ALA A 8 -15.38 -13.11 3.74
N GLN A 9 -15.57 -11.84 4.11
CA GLN A 9 -14.73 -10.73 3.66
C GLN A 9 -13.28 -10.89 4.13
N ASN A 10 -13.06 -11.24 5.41
CA ASN A 10 -11.71 -11.47 5.92
C ASN A 10 -11.01 -12.64 5.22
N LYS A 11 -11.73 -13.74 4.92
CA LYS A 11 -11.19 -14.88 4.17
C LYS A 11 -10.80 -14.48 2.74
N TYR A 12 -11.63 -13.67 2.08
CA TYR A 12 -11.31 -13.14 0.76
C TYR A 12 -10.07 -12.25 0.80
N ILE A 13 -10.01 -11.30 1.74
CA ILE A 13 -8.87 -10.38 1.84
C ILE A 13 -7.58 -11.15 2.09
N ALA A 14 -7.57 -12.11 3.01
CA ALA A 14 -6.39 -12.91 3.31
C ALA A 14 -5.94 -13.81 2.15
N LYS A 15 -6.85 -14.20 1.25
CA LYS A 15 -6.50 -14.99 0.05
C LYS A 15 -5.99 -14.11 -1.09
N ALA A 16 -6.52 -12.89 -1.22
CA ALA A 16 -6.31 -12.05 -2.39
C ALA A 16 -5.22 -10.98 -2.18
N TYR A 17 -4.91 -10.62 -0.93
CA TYR A 17 -4.02 -9.50 -0.62
C TYR A 17 -3.08 -9.82 0.53
N ASP A 18 -1.79 -9.59 0.32
CA ASP A 18 -0.82 -9.45 1.40
C ASP A 18 -0.93 -8.05 2.01
N ARG A 19 -1.00 -7.97 3.34
CA ARG A 19 -1.10 -6.69 4.07
C ARG A 19 0.27 -6.29 4.60
N ILE A 20 0.75 -5.13 4.18
CA ILE A 20 1.98 -4.53 4.70
C ILE A 20 1.62 -3.49 5.75
N ASN A 21 2.13 -3.66 6.98
CA ASN A 21 2.01 -2.64 8.02
C ASN A 21 3.23 -1.72 7.97
N LEU A 22 3.02 -0.45 7.59
CA LEU A 22 4.08 0.54 7.46
C LEU A 22 4.05 1.53 8.63
N ILE A 23 5.15 1.62 9.36
CA ILE A 23 5.36 2.64 10.40
C ILE A 23 6.18 3.77 9.78
N VAL A 24 5.65 4.99 9.86
CA VAL A 24 6.35 6.22 9.49
C VAL A 24 6.27 7.21 10.63
N ILE A 25 7.25 8.10 10.71
CA ILE A 25 7.24 9.20 11.69
C ILE A 25 6.00 10.07 11.51
N LYS A 26 5.54 10.69 12.61
CA LYS A 26 4.37 11.59 12.57
C LYS A 26 4.61 12.72 11.57
N GLY A 27 3.58 13.07 10.81
CA GLY A 27 3.66 14.06 9.72
C GLY A 27 3.96 13.44 8.36
N LYS A 28 4.83 12.43 8.31
CA LYS A 28 5.28 11.84 7.03
C LYS A 28 4.16 11.19 6.23
N LYS A 29 3.17 10.60 6.90
CA LYS A 29 1.96 10.07 6.23
C LYS A 29 1.22 11.15 5.42
N GLY A 30 1.17 12.38 5.93
CA GLY A 30 0.56 13.52 5.24
C GLY A 30 1.35 13.92 4.00
N GLU A 31 2.68 13.97 4.12
CA GLU A 31 3.56 14.26 2.98
C GLU A 31 3.43 13.21 1.87
N ILE A 32 3.42 11.92 2.22
CA ILE A 32 3.25 10.81 1.26
C ILE A 32 1.90 10.93 0.54
N ARG A 33 0.83 11.25 1.29
CA ARG A 33 -0.50 11.48 0.70
C ARG A 33 -0.49 12.65 -0.27
N ALA A 34 0.03 13.82 0.15
CA ALA A 34 0.05 15.02 -0.69
C ALA A 34 0.87 14.79 -1.97
N HIS A 35 1.98 14.05 -1.87
CA HIS A 35 2.77 13.67 -3.03
C HIS A 35 1.98 12.77 -4.00
N ALA A 36 1.33 11.72 -3.49
CA ALA A 36 0.50 10.85 -4.31
C ALA A 36 -0.65 11.61 -4.99
N GLU A 37 -1.34 12.49 -4.25
CA GLU A 37 -2.42 13.32 -4.79
C GLU A 37 -1.93 14.28 -5.88
N ALA A 38 -0.74 14.88 -5.70
CA ALA A 38 -0.11 15.72 -6.72
C ALA A 38 0.25 14.95 -8.00
N GLN A 39 0.47 13.64 -7.91
CA GLN A 39 0.70 12.75 -9.06
C GLN A 39 -0.62 12.14 -9.59
N GLY A 40 -1.78 12.49 -9.02
CA GLY A 40 -3.08 11.97 -9.44
C GLY A 40 -3.33 10.50 -9.05
N GLU A 41 -2.56 9.96 -8.10
CA GLU A 41 -2.66 8.57 -7.66
C GLU A 41 -3.08 8.46 -6.19
N SER A 42 -3.64 7.30 -5.81
CA SER A 42 -3.91 7.03 -4.40
C SER A 42 -2.61 6.80 -3.64
N MET A 43 -2.59 7.11 -2.33
CA MET A 43 -1.44 6.83 -1.47
C MET A 43 -0.96 5.37 -1.56
N ASN A 44 -1.88 4.41 -1.69
CA ASN A 44 -1.53 3.00 -1.82
C ASN A 44 -0.91 2.67 -3.19
N ALA A 45 -1.45 3.25 -4.26
CA ALA A 45 -0.88 3.10 -5.61
C ALA A 45 0.53 3.68 -5.68
N PHE A 46 0.74 4.87 -5.10
CA PHE A 46 2.07 5.49 -5.00
C PHE A 46 3.07 4.59 -4.26
N ILE A 47 2.68 4.04 -3.10
CA ILE A 47 3.58 3.18 -2.32
C ILE A 47 3.95 1.92 -3.10
N ASN A 48 2.99 1.26 -3.77
CA ASN A 48 3.27 0.08 -4.59
C ASN A 48 4.20 0.43 -5.76
N ARG A 49 3.91 1.52 -6.49
CA ARG A 49 4.76 1.99 -7.59
C ARG A 49 6.19 2.28 -7.11
N ALA A 50 6.34 2.96 -5.98
CA ALA A 50 7.65 3.28 -5.42
C ALA A 50 8.46 2.02 -5.04
N ILE A 51 7.80 0.99 -4.50
CA ILE A 51 8.42 -0.31 -4.20
C ILE A 51 8.86 -1.01 -5.50
N GLU A 52 7.98 -1.10 -6.50
CA GLU A 52 8.29 -1.72 -7.79
C GLU A 52 9.45 -1.02 -8.51
N GLU A 53 9.46 0.32 -8.53
CA GLU A 53 10.55 1.12 -9.11
C GLU A 53 11.87 0.95 -8.35
N ALA A 54 11.82 0.79 -7.02
CA ALA A 54 13.01 0.51 -6.22
C ALA A 54 13.57 -0.89 -6.55
N MET A 55 12.73 -1.92 -6.52
CA MET A 55 13.13 -3.29 -6.86
C MET A 55 13.75 -3.40 -8.25
N LYS A 56 13.12 -2.78 -9.27
CA LYS A 56 13.65 -2.77 -10.64
C LYS A 56 15.02 -2.10 -10.73
N ARG A 57 15.20 -0.95 -10.06
CA ARG A 57 16.50 -0.25 -10.04
C ARG A 57 17.59 -1.08 -9.37
N ASP A 58 17.25 -1.80 -8.30
CA ASP A 58 18.18 -2.68 -7.59
C ASP A 58 18.57 -3.89 -8.44
N GLU A 59 17.64 -4.44 -9.24
CA GLU A 59 17.90 -5.53 -10.20
C GLU A 59 18.75 -5.08 -11.40
N GLU A 60 18.55 -3.86 -11.91
CA GLU A 60 19.31 -3.31 -13.06
C GLU A 60 20.71 -2.79 -12.67
N GLY A 61 20.92 -2.47 -11.39
CA GLY A 61 22.17 -1.94 -10.86
C GLY A 61 23.14 -2.98 -10.27
N GLY A 62 22.78 -4.26 -10.28
CA GLY A 62 23.58 -5.39 -9.79
C GLY A 62 24.14 -6.25 -10.93
#